data_AF-A0A961WUW3-F1
#
_entry.id   AF-A0A961WUW3-F1
#
_cell.length_a   1.000
_cell.length_b   1.000
_cell.length_c   1.000
_cell.angle_alpha   90.00
_cell.angle_beta   90.00
_cell.angle_gamma   90.00
#
_symmetry.space_group_name_H-M   'P 1'
#
loop_
_entity.id
_entity.type
_entity.pdbx_description
1 polymer ?
#
loop_
_entity_poly.entity_id
_entity_poly.type
_entity_poly.pdbx_seq_one_letter_code
_entity_poly.pdbx_strand_id
1 'polypeptide(L)'
;MPLAMNRDVFITCAVTGSGATQDRSPHVPRSPEQIAASAIDAAKAGAAIVHCHVRDPESGAPSRRGDLYREVTERIRAADVDVVLNLTAGM
;
A
#
# COMPACT_ATOMS: atom_id res chain seq x y z
N MET A 1 31.09 -11.72 -7.28
CA MET A 1 30.24 -12.86 -7.71
C MET A 1 29.18 -12.33 -8.64
N PRO A 2 28.95 -12.93 -9.82
CA PRO A 2 27.80 -12.54 -10.63
C PRO A 2 26.51 -12.84 -9.85
N LEU A 3 25.53 -11.94 -9.94
CA LEU A 3 24.23 -12.13 -9.30
C LEU A 3 23.58 -13.39 -9.91
N ALA A 4 23.38 -14.41 -9.09
CA ALA A 4 22.57 -15.56 -9.48
C ALA A 4 21.10 -15.12 -9.50
N MET A 5 20.39 -15.44 -10.57
CA MET A 5 19.00 -15.04 -10.74
C MET A 5 18.12 -15.75 -9.70
N ASN A 6 17.37 -14.99 -8.90
CA ASN A 6 16.42 -15.55 -7.95
C ASN A 6 15.21 -16.14 -8.71
N ARG A 7 14.90 -17.42 -8.46
CA ARG A 7 13.74 -18.11 -9.05
C ARG A 7 12.52 -18.12 -8.12
N ASP A 8 12.70 -17.74 -6.86
CA ASP A 8 11.61 -17.58 -5.90
C ASP A 8 11.00 -16.20 -6.10
N VAL A 9 9.96 -16.16 -6.94
CA VAL A 9 9.26 -14.93 -7.30
C VAL A 9 8.43 -14.45 -6.12
N PHE A 10 8.51 -13.15 -5.83
CA PHE A 10 7.60 -12.48 -4.91
C PHE A 10 6.83 -11.39 -5.66
N ILE A 11 5.62 -11.10 -5.20
CA ILE A 11 4.76 -10.07 -5.76
C ILE A 11 4.67 -8.91 -4.77
N THR A 12 4.91 -7.70 -5.28
CA THR A 12 4.61 -6.46 -4.57
C THR A 12 3.35 -5.83 -5.15
N CYS A 13 2.37 -5.50 -4.30
CA CYS A 13 1.19 -4.74 -4.70
C CYS A 13 1.32 -3.27 -4.26
N ALA A 14 1.38 -2.35 -5.21
CA ALA A 14 1.33 -0.91 -4.94
C ALA A 14 -0.13 -0.43 -4.97
N VAL A 15 -0.72 -0.22 -3.78
CA VAL A 15 -2.18 -0.19 -3.63
C VAL A 15 -2.86 1.12 -4.04
N THR A 16 -2.12 2.24 -4.08
CA THR A 16 -2.70 3.57 -4.42
C THR A 16 -1.74 4.49 -5.16
N GLY A 17 -0.48 4.56 -4.69
CA GLY A 17 0.50 5.51 -5.20
C GLY A 17 0.12 6.98 -4.93
N SER A 18 0.76 7.88 -5.65
CA SER A 18 0.65 9.34 -5.52
C SER A 18 0.38 10.05 -6.85
N GLY A 19 0.28 9.29 -7.94
CA GLY A 19 -0.11 9.85 -9.23
C GLY A 19 -1.53 10.46 -9.19
N ALA A 20 -1.84 11.27 -10.22
CA ALA A 20 -3.17 11.81 -10.50
C ALA A 20 -4.11 10.72 -11.03
N THR A 21 -4.24 9.63 -10.28
CA THR A 21 -5.04 8.44 -10.60
C THR A 21 -6.32 8.35 -9.80
N GLN A 22 -6.44 9.11 -8.70
CA GLN A 22 -7.59 9.05 -7.79
C GLN A 22 -8.91 9.26 -8.54
N ASP A 23 -9.03 10.36 -9.27
CA ASP A 23 -10.28 10.68 -9.98
C ASP A 23 -10.45 9.92 -11.31
N ARG A 24 -9.53 9.00 -11.64
CA ARG A 24 -9.60 8.18 -12.85
C ARG A 24 -10.35 6.86 -12.64
N SER A 25 -10.55 6.43 -11.39
CA SER A 25 -11.31 5.23 -11.07
C SER A 25 -11.83 5.27 -9.62
N PRO A 26 -13.11 4.90 -9.37
CA PRO A 26 -13.66 4.84 -8.02
C PRO A 26 -13.03 3.74 -7.15
N HIS A 27 -12.23 2.86 -7.75
CA HIS A 27 -11.55 1.77 -7.04
C HIS A 27 -10.17 2.15 -6.50
N VAL A 28 -9.66 3.34 -6.81
CA VAL A 28 -8.41 3.80 -6.20
C VAL A 28 -8.69 4.13 -4.73
N PRO A 29 -8.00 3.51 -3.76
CA PRO A 29 -8.27 3.76 -2.35
C PRO A 29 -7.68 5.12 -1.92
N ARG A 30 -8.42 5.82 -1.05
CA ARG A 30 -8.13 7.20 -0.62
C ARG A 30 -7.90 7.31 0.89
N SER A 31 -8.87 6.86 1.67
CA SER A 31 -8.79 6.91 3.13
C SER A 31 -7.81 5.86 3.67
N PRO A 32 -7.25 6.06 4.86
CA PRO A 32 -6.43 5.04 5.51
C PRO A 32 -7.13 3.67 5.61
N GLU A 33 -8.43 3.67 5.88
CA GLU A 33 -9.26 2.47 5.90
C GLU A 33 -9.30 1.76 4.55
N GLN A 34 -9.57 2.48 3.47
CA GLN A 34 -9.59 1.90 2.12
C GLN A 34 -8.21 1.38 1.70
N ILE A 35 -7.16 2.13 2.01
CA ILE A 35 -5.77 1.75 1.68
C ILE A 35 -5.39 0.48 2.43
N ALA A 36 -5.71 0.40 3.73
CA ALA A 36 -5.47 -0.79 4.53
C ALA A 36 -6.29 -2.00 4.03
N ALA A 37 -7.57 -1.81 3.70
CA ALA A 37 -8.41 -2.86 3.14
C ALA A 37 -7.82 -3.42 1.83
N SER A 38 -7.43 -2.56 0.89
CA SER A 38 -6.79 -2.98 -0.36
C SER A 38 -5.46 -3.70 -0.13
N ALA A 39 -4.67 -3.27 0.86
CA ALA A 39 -3.42 -3.95 1.22
C ALA A 39 -3.66 -5.34 1.80
N ILE A 40 -4.66 -5.49 2.68
CA ILE A 40 -5.05 -6.76 3.27
C ILE A 40 -5.59 -7.71 2.19
N ASP A 41 -6.43 -7.22 1.28
CA ASP A 41 -6.96 -8.03 0.17
C ASP A 41 -5.83 -8.50 -0.76
N ALA A 42 -4.87 -7.62 -1.05
CA ALA A 42 -3.68 -7.97 -1.83
C ALA A 42 -2.84 -9.05 -1.13
N ALA A 43 -2.63 -8.93 0.18
CA ALA A 43 -1.92 -9.93 0.97
C ALA A 43 -2.63 -11.29 0.93
N LYS A 44 -3.94 -11.32 1.15
CA LYS A 44 -4.77 -12.55 1.06
C LYS A 44 -4.76 -13.18 -0.33
N ALA A 45 -4.60 -12.36 -1.38
CA ALA A 45 -4.46 -12.85 -2.76
C ALA A 45 -3.06 -13.37 -3.09
N GLY A 46 -2.07 -13.24 -2.18
CA GLY A 46 -0.72 -13.78 -2.34
C GLY A 46 0.38 -12.72 -2.57
N ALA A 47 0.11 -11.44 -2.35
CA ALA A 47 1.18 -10.44 -2.33
C ALA A 47 2.09 -10.65 -1.11
N ALA A 48 3.40 -10.79 -1.36
CA ALA A 48 4.40 -10.90 -0.30
C ALA A 48 4.72 -9.53 0.32
N ILE A 49 4.54 -8.47 -0.46
CA ILE A 49 4.82 -7.09 -0.06
C ILE A 49 3.66 -6.20 -0.50
N VAL A 50 3.27 -5.27 0.37
CA VAL A 50 2.38 -4.15 0.01
C VAL A 50 3.15 -2.85 0.09
N HIS A 51 3.10 -2.07 -0.99
CA HIS A 51 3.70 -0.74 -1.07
C HIS A 51 2.62 0.33 -0.88
N CYS A 52 2.77 1.12 0.18
CA CYS A 52 1.74 2.06 0.62
C CYS A 52 2.22 3.51 0.50
N HIS A 53 1.34 4.32 -0.10
CA HIS A 53 1.30 5.78 0.05
C HIS A 53 0.05 6.12 0.88
N VAL A 54 0.02 7.31 1.47
CA VAL A 54 -1.21 7.88 2.03
C VAL A 54 -1.67 9.08 1.21
N ARG A 55 -2.97 9.35 1.26
CA ARG A 55 -3.61 10.47 0.57
C ARG A 55 -4.43 11.25 1.58
N ASP A 56 -4.68 12.51 1.26
CA ASP A 56 -5.65 13.29 1.98
C ASP A 56 -7.06 12.65 1.83
N PRO A 57 -7.76 12.30 2.93
CA PRO A 57 -9.03 11.57 2.83
C PRO A 57 -10.15 12.35 2.14
N GLU A 58 -10.11 13.68 2.16
CA GLU A 58 -11.16 14.53 1.60
C GLU A 58 -10.88 14.89 0.14
N SER A 59 -9.65 15.32 -0.15
CA SER A 59 -9.22 15.84 -1.46
C SER A 59 -8.46 14.83 -2.31
N GLY A 60 -7.93 13.73 -1.75
CA GLY A 60 -7.26 12.66 -2.49
C GLY A 60 -5.89 13.01 -3.04
N ALA A 61 -5.47 14.25 -2.77
CA ALA A 61 -4.12 14.70 -2.99
C ALA A 61 -3.13 13.77 -2.27
N PRO A 62 -1.94 13.54 -2.85
CA PRO A 62 -0.88 12.82 -2.17
C PRO A 62 -0.56 13.45 -0.82
N SER A 63 -0.33 12.63 0.21
CA SER A 63 -0.03 13.10 1.55
C SER A 63 1.19 12.38 2.13
N ARG A 64 1.84 13.04 3.09
CA ARG A 64 2.96 12.49 3.88
C ARG A 64 2.72 12.58 5.38
N ARG A 65 1.46 12.80 5.76
CA ARG A 65 1.03 12.92 7.15
C ARG A 65 1.31 11.62 7.91
N GLY A 66 2.09 11.74 8.99
CA GLY A 66 2.53 10.59 9.78
C GLY A 66 1.38 9.88 10.52
N ASP A 67 0.35 10.62 10.90
CA ASP A 67 -0.88 10.08 11.50
C ASP A 67 -1.64 9.17 10.54
N LEU A 68 -1.71 9.53 9.25
CA LEU A 68 -2.35 8.67 8.24
C LEU A 68 -1.55 7.39 8.00
N TYR A 69 -0.21 7.47 7.96
CA TYR A 69 0.65 6.28 7.84
C TYR A 69 0.52 5.37 9.05
N ARG A 70 0.45 5.97 10.25
CA ARG A 70 0.23 5.24 11.49
C ARG A 70 -1.08 4.45 11.43
N GLU A 71 -2.17 5.11 11.03
CA GLU A 71 -3.48 4.46 10.93
C GLU A 71 -3.48 3.31 9.93
N VAL A 72 -2.93 3.50 8.72
CA VAL A 72 -2.78 2.41 7.73
C VAL A 72 -1.98 1.24 8.31
N THR A 73 -0.85 1.55 8.96
CA THR A 73 0.05 0.53 9.54
C THR A 73 -0.63 -0.26 10.65
N GLU A 74 -1.34 0.42 11.55
CA GLU A 74 -2.05 -0.20 12.67
C GLU A 74 -3.19 -1.10 12.16
N ARG A 75 -3.96 -0.65 11.16
CA ARG A 75 -5.03 -1.44 10.54
C ARG A 75 -4.49 -2.70 9.84
N ILE A 76 -3.41 -2.59 9.07
CA ILE A 76 -2.80 -3.74 8.38
C ILE A 76 -2.23 -4.73 9.40
N ARG A 77 -1.52 -4.25 10.43
CA ARG A 77 -0.93 -5.13 11.47
C ARG A 77 -1.96 -5.78 12.39
N ALA A 78 -3.13 -5.18 12.54
CA ALA A 78 -4.25 -5.77 13.28
C ALA A 78 -4.98 -6.87 12.49
N ALA A 79 -4.74 -6.97 11.17
CA ALA A 79 -5.32 -8.01 10.34
C ALA A 79 -4.51 -9.32 10.44
N ASP A 80 -5.20 -10.44 10.28
CA ASP A 80 -4.60 -11.78 10.26
C ASP A 80 -3.98 -12.08 8.88
N VAL A 81 -2.93 -11.34 8.53
CA VAL A 81 -2.12 -11.51 7.31
C VAL A 81 -0.64 -11.34 7.62
N ASP A 82 0.21 -12.15 7.00
CA ASP A 82 1.66 -12.00 7.06
C ASP A 82 2.16 -11.36 5.76
N VAL A 83 2.38 -10.05 5.79
CA VAL A 83 2.80 -9.27 4.62
C VAL A 83 3.87 -8.25 5.00
N VAL A 84 4.88 -8.10 4.16
CA VAL A 84 5.87 -7.03 4.33
C VAL A 84 5.23 -5.69 3.99
N LEU A 85 5.20 -4.78 4.96
CA LEU A 85 4.73 -3.42 4.78
C LEU A 85 5.88 -2.51 4.32
N ASN A 86 5.83 -2.06 3.07
CA ASN A 86 6.76 -1.09 2.50
C ASN A 86 6.09 0.29 2.46
N LEU A 87 6.53 1.20 3.33
CA LEU A 87 6.06 2.58 3.34
C LEU A 87 6.96 3.44 2.46
N THR A 88 6.34 4.17 1.53
CA THR A 88 7.08 5.06 0.63
C THR A 88 7.82 6.18 1.37
N ALA A 89 9.00 6.52 0.86
CA ALA A 89 9.67 7.80 1.15
C ALA A 89 9.66 8.75 -0.06
N GLY A 90 8.99 8.35 -1.16
CA GLY A 90 8.89 9.10 -2.42
C GLY A 90 7.68 10.03 -2.50
N MET A 91 7.50 10.64 -3.68
CA MET A 91 6.25 11.29 -4.14
C MET A 91 5.83 10.69 -5.46
#